data_AF-A0A2G7GWC7-F1
#
_entry.id   AF-A0A2G7GWC7-F1
#
_cell.length_a   1.000
_cell.length_b   1.000
_cell.length_c   1.000
_cell.angle_alpha   90.00
_cell.angle_beta   90.00
_cell.angle_gamma   90.00
#
_symmetry.space_group_name_H-M   'P 1'
#
loop_
_entity.id
_entity.type
_entity.pdbx_description
1 polymer ?
#
loop_
_entity_poly.entity_id
_entity_poly.type
_entity_poly.pdbx_seq_one_letter_code
_entity_poly.pdbx_strand_id
1 'polypeptide(L)' 'MLPFKQSGWYETHNFNYSGDVFTSRLSTQVKFKNKLSFQCRYNFTGAQSNAQSYSAAMHYIDLGASKIC' A
#
# COMPACT_ATOMS: atom_id res chain seq x y z
N MET A 1 7.08 7.80 -4.74
CA MET A 1 5.74 8.28 -4.33
C MET A 1 5.99 9.50 -3.46
N LEU A 2 5.58 10.69 -3.90
CA LEU A 2 5.86 11.94 -3.16
C LEU A 2 4.88 12.06 -1.97
N PRO A 3 5.35 12.43 -0.77
CA PRO A 3 4.47 12.63 0.37
C PRO A 3 3.53 13.81 0.10
N PHE A 4 2.23 13.57 0.27
CA PHE A 4 1.20 14.60 0.16
C PHE A 4 1.34 15.57 1.34
N LYS A 5 1.61 16.85 1.06
CA LYS A 5 1.72 17.92 2.06
C LYS A 5 0.75 19.04 1.72
N GLN A 6 -0.37 19.12 2.44
CA GLN A 6 -1.32 20.23 2.34
C GLN A 6 -1.04 21.22 3.47
N SER A 7 -0.54 22.40 3.11
CA SER A 7 -0.31 23.51 4.03
C SER A 7 -1.44 24.53 3.90
N GLY A 8 -2.25 24.67 4.95
CA GLY A 8 -3.29 25.70 5.05
C GLY A 8 -3.44 26.13 6.51
N TRP A 9 -3.32 27.42 6.77
CA TRP A 9 -3.63 28.03 8.07
C TRP A 9 -5.08 28.50 8.05
N TYR A 10 -5.90 28.11 9.02
CA TYR A 10 -7.24 28.66 9.23
C TYR A 10 -7.42 29.03 10.70
N GLU A 11 -7.78 30.30 10.95
CA GLU A 11 -8.11 30.91 12.25
C GLU A 11 -7.33 30.36 13.46
N THR A 12 -5.99 30.47 13.44
CA THR A 12 -5.05 30.02 14.50
C THR A 12 -4.80 28.52 14.65
N HIS A 13 -5.43 27.65 13.84
CA HIS A 13 -5.17 26.21 13.87
C HIS A 13 -4.28 25.75 12.71
N ASN A 14 -3.19 25.06 13.06
CA ASN A 14 -2.24 24.47 12.13
C ASN A 14 -2.78 23.11 11.63
N PHE A 15 -3.22 23.05 10.37
CA PHE A 15 -3.67 21.82 9.71
C PHE A 15 -2.54 21.11 8.94
N ASN A 16 -1.27 21.28 9.32
CA ASN A 16 -0.18 20.48 8.76
C ASN A 16 -0.31 19.02 9.21
N TYR A 17 -1.09 18.24 8.47
CA TYR A 17 -1.11 16.79 8.61
C TYR A 17 0.02 16.19 7.75
N SER A 18 1.16 15.92 8.39
CA SER A 18 2.24 15.10 7.82
C SER A 18 2.12 13.69 8.38
N GLY A 19 1.27 12.86 7.76
CA GLY A 19 1.11 11.45 8.12
C GLY A 19 2.00 10.58 7.24
N ASP A 20 3.13 10.10 7.77
CA ASP A 20 3.97 9.14 7.06
C ASP A 20 3.34 7.75 7.14
N VAL A 21 2.83 7.27 6.00
CA VAL A 21 2.25 5.93 5.89
C VAL A 21 3.31 4.96 5.47
N PHE A 22 3.67 4.04 6.36
CA PHE A 22 4.54 2.93 5.99
C PHE A 22 3.76 1.92 5.14
N THR A 23 4.21 1.71 3.90
CA THR A 23 3.67 0.71 2.99
C THR A 23 4.77 -0.27 2.59
N SER A 24 4.43 -1.55 2.55
CA SER A 24 5.35 -2.61 2.13
C SER A 24 4.65 -3.53 1.14
N ARG A 25 5.38 -3.92 0.10
CA ARG A 25 4.92 -4.88 -0.90
C ARG A 25 6.02 -5.90 -1.13
N LEU A 26 5.68 -7.17 -0.98
CA LEU A 26 6.54 -8.30 -1.32
C LEU A 26 5.88 -9.09 -2.44
N SER A 27 6.59 -9.31 -3.55
CA SER A 27 6.09 -10.10 -4.67
C SER A 27 7.06 -11.23 -5.00
N THR A 28 6.52 -12.42 -5.16
CA THR A 28 7.24 -13.63 -5.55
C THR A 28 6.57 -14.24 -6.77
N GLN A 29 7.38 -14.71 -7.73
CA GLN A 29 6.90 -15.43 -8.91
C GLN A 29 7.78 -16.65 -9.14
N VAL A 30 7.14 -17.80 -9.34
CA VAL A 30 7.79 -19.06 -9.69
C VAL A 30 7.28 -19.51 -11.05
N LYS A 31 8.20 -19.72 -11.98
CA LYS A 31 7.89 -20.26 -13.32
C LYS A 31 8.31 -21.72 -13.37
N PHE A 32 7.39 -22.57 -13.82
CA PHE A 32 7.60 -23.99 -14.00
C PHE A 32 7.91 -24.32 -15.47
N LYS A 33 8.67 -25.40 -15.70
CA LYS A 33 9.04 -25.87 -17.04
C LYS A 33 7.82 -26.19 -17.92
N ASN A 34 6.69 -26.57 -17.32
CA ASN A 34 5.45 -26.93 -18.01
C ASN A 34 4.63 -25.71 -18.46
N LYS A 35 5.30 -24.57 -18.65
CA LYS A 35 4.70 -23.26 -18.92
C LYS A 35 3.67 -22.81 -17.86
N LEU A 36 3.73 -23.35 -16.66
CA LEU A 36 2.91 -22.88 -15.54
C LEU A 36 3.66 -21.76 -14.81
N SER A 37 2.93 -20.81 -14.27
CA SER A 37 3.46 -19.72 -13.46
C SER A 37 2.59 -19.55 -12.23
N PHE A 38 3.24 -19.39 -11.08
CA PHE A 38 2.60 -19.04 -9.83
C PHE A 38 3.14 -17.72 -9.33
N GLN A 39 2.25 -16.87 -8.84
CA GLN A 39 2.55 -15.55 -8.32
C GLN A 39 1.88 -15.38 -6.96
N CYS A 40 2.63 -14.85 -6.01
CA CYS A 40 2.12 -14.45 -4.71
C CYS A 40 2.60 -13.03 -4.42
N ARG A 41 1.69 -12.18 -3.99
CA ARG A 41 1.98 -10.80 -3.60
C ARG A 41 1.36 -10.51 -2.25
N TYR A 42 2.18 -10.10 -1.31
CA TYR A 42 1.74 -9.58 -0.03
C TYR A 42 1.85 -8.06 -0.05
N ASN A 43 0.81 -7.40 0.45
CA ASN A 43 0.73 -5.97 0.54
C ASN A 43 0.35 -5.60 1.98
N PHE A 44 1.09 -4.65 2.51
CA PHE A 44 0.87 -4.08 3.83
C PHE A 44 0.78 -2.56 3.71
N THR A 45 -0.27 -2.01 4.30
CA THR A 45 -0.45 -0.58 4.49
C THR A 45 -0.62 -0.34 5.97
N GLY A 46 0.31 0.37 6.59
CA GLY A 46 0.22 0.76 8.00
C GLY A 46 -0.99 1.64 8.27
N ALA A 47 -1.37 1.76 9.54
CA ALA A 47 -2.45 2.66 9.94
C ALA A 47 -2.12 4.10 9.51
N GLN A 48 -3.11 4.78 8.95
CA GLN A 48 -2.99 6.16 8.48
C GLN A 48 -4.07 7.00 9.13
N SER A 49 -3.69 8.14 9.69
CA SER A 49 -4.65 9.18 10.09
C SER A 49 -4.46 10.38 9.19
N ASN A 50 -5.56 10.92 8.66
CA ASN A 50 -5.59 12.22 8.00
C ASN A 50 -6.53 13.17 8.78
N ALA A 51 -6.69 14.39 8.29
CA ALA A 51 -7.48 15.44 8.95
C ALA A 51 -8.96 15.08 9.21
N GLN A 52 -9.49 14.07 8.53
CA GLN A 52 -10.92 13.73 8.54
C GLN A 52 -11.21 12.24 8.80
N SER A 53 -10.22 11.36 8.80
CA SER A 53 -10.42 9.91 8.86
C SER A 53 -9.19 9.16 9.35
N TYR A 54 -9.45 8.10 10.12
CA TYR A 54 -8.48 7.12 10.55
C TYR A 54 -8.72 5.80 9.78
N SER A 55 -7.68 5.31 9.12
CA SER A 55 -7.65 4.01 8.48
C SER A 55 -6.76 3.08 9.31
N ALA A 56 -7.31 1.94 9.72
CA ALA A 56 -6.53 0.90 10.38
C ALA A 56 -5.47 0.30 9.43
N ALA A 57 -4.52 -0.44 9.99
CA ALA A 57 -3.55 -1.18 9.20
C ALA A 57 -4.26 -2.25 8.35
N MET A 58 -3.91 -2.32 7.06
CA MET A 58 -4.51 -3.23 6.09
C MET A 58 -3.46 -4.20 5.55
N HIS A 59 -3.85 -5.47 5.47
CA HIS A 59 -3.03 -6.55 4.97
C HIS A 59 -3.83 -7.31 3.91
N TYR A 60 -3.24 -7.50 2.74
CA TYR A 60 -3.87 -8.33 1.71
C TYR A 60 -2.84 -9.16 0.93
N ILE A 61 -3.29 -10.33 0.53
CA ILE A 61 -2.51 -11.30 -0.23
C ILE A 61 -3.21 -11.54 -1.56
N ASP A 62 -2.49 -11.34 -2.65
CA ASP A 62 -2.92 -11.69 -3.99
C ASP A 62 -2.20 -12.97 -4.41
N LEU A 63 -2.96 -13.98 -4.83
CA LEU A 63 -2.43 -15.22 -5.41
C LEU A 63 -2.86 -15.32 -6.87
N GLY A 64 -1.95 -15.74 -7.73
CA GLY A 64 -2.21 -15.92 -9.16
C GLY A 64 -1.55 -17.17 -9.69
N ALA A 65 -2.30 -17.99 -10.41
CA ALA A 65 -1.77 -19.11 -11.19
C ALA A 65 -2.13 -18.89 -12.66
N SER A 66 -1.17 -19.10 -13.56
CA SER A 66 -1.41 -19.00 -15.00
C SER A 66 -0.69 -20.09 -15.77
N LYS A 67 -1.23 -20.43 -16.93
CA LYS A 67 -0.56 -21.20 -17.96
C LYS A 67 -0.12 -20.22 -19.05
N ILE A 68 1.18 -20.05 -19.20
CA ILE A 68 1.79 -19.31 -20.29
C ILE A 68 1.56 -20.19 -21.54
N CYS A 69 0.64 -19.80 -22.44
CA CYS A 69 0.43 -20.53 -23.70
C CYS A 69 1.64 -20.31 -24.63
#